data_AF-A0A4R6RB27-F1
#
_entry.id   AF-A0A4R6RB27-F1
#
_cell.length_a   1.000
_cell.length_b   1.000
_cell.length_c   1.000
_cell.angle_alpha   90.00
_cell.angle_beta   90.00
_cell.angle_gamma   90.00
#
_symmetry.space_group_name_H-M   'P 1'
#
loop_
_entity.id
_entity.type
_entity.pdbx_description
1 polymer ?
#
loop_
_entity_poly.entity_id
_entity_poly.type
_entity_poly.pdbx_seq_one_letter_code
_entity_poly.pdbx_strand_id
1 'polypeptide(L)'
;MPHDTDPRGPAASRTAVAAIVAEGVARYRRAEILPRLLPVGPDDLGPDGPARTRRLCRLLARALRGERGRGRAGHWSYSLDRHLALVQAYRAERAHLTALEKREGRGNPRPS
;
A
#
# COMPACT_ATOMS: atom_id res chain seq x y z
N MET A 1 -29.50 -10.42 -32.03
CA MET A 1 -28.04 -10.49 -31.83
C MET A 1 -27.79 -10.61 -30.33
N PRO A 2 -27.32 -11.75 -29.81
CA PRO A 2 -27.01 -11.85 -28.38
C PRO A 2 -25.76 -11.02 -28.09
N HIS A 3 -25.81 -10.20 -27.04
CA HIS A 3 -24.65 -9.48 -26.54
C HIS A 3 -23.74 -10.46 -25.80
N ASP A 4 -22.44 -10.45 -26.15
CA ASP A 4 -21.37 -11.19 -25.49
C ASP A 4 -21.47 -11.08 -23.96
N THR A 5 -21.82 -12.19 -23.30
CA THR A 5 -21.52 -12.39 -21.88
C THR A 5 -20.06 -12.86 -21.80
N ASP A 6 -19.16 -11.98 -21.36
CA ASP A 6 -17.78 -12.35 -21.02
C ASP A 6 -17.80 -13.53 -20.03
N PRO A 7 -17.20 -14.69 -20.35
CA PRO A 7 -17.18 -15.86 -19.48
C PRO A 7 -16.42 -15.62 -18.16
N ARG A 8 -15.73 -14.49 -18.01
CA ARG A 8 -15.02 -14.08 -16.80
C ARG A 8 -15.91 -13.14 -15.99
N GLY A 9 -16.86 -13.71 -15.26
CA GLY A 9 -17.73 -12.93 -14.37
C GLY A 9 -16.95 -12.10 -13.31
N PRO A 10 -17.64 -11.23 -12.55
CA PRO A 10 -17.02 -10.24 -11.64
C PRO A 10 -16.00 -10.81 -10.64
N ALA A 11 -16.14 -12.08 -10.28
CA ALA A 11 -15.20 -12.80 -9.42
C ALA A 11 -13.81 -12.95 -10.05
N ALA A 12 -13.73 -13.31 -11.34
CA ALA A 12 -12.47 -13.47 -12.05
C ALA A 12 -11.70 -12.14 -12.14
N SER A 13 -12.41 -11.04 -12.40
CA SER A 13 -11.83 -9.68 -12.41
C SER A 13 -11.29 -9.26 -11.05
N ARG A 14 -12.00 -9.59 -9.95
CA ARG A 14 -11.51 -9.33 -8.58
C ARG A 14 -10.25 -10.12 -8.27
N THR A 15 -10.18 -11.38 -8.70
CA THR A 15 -9.00 -12.23 -8.53
C THR A 15 -7.79 -11.67 -9.29
N ALA A 16 -7.97 -11.23 -10.53
CA ALA A 16 -6.91 -10.59 -11.30
C ALA A 16 -6.38 -9.32 -10.63
N VAL A 17 -7.27 -8.44 -10.16
CA VAL A 17 -6.88 -7.23 -9.42
C VAL A 17 -6.13 -7.59 -8.13
N ALA A 18 -6.61 -8.60 -7.39
CA ALA A 18 -5.93 -9.05 -6.17
C ALA A 18 -4.52 -9.58 -6.46
N ALA A 19 -4.33 -10.33 -7.54
CA ALA A 19 -3.03 -10.82 -7.97
C ALA A 19 -2.07 -9.68 -8.34
N ILE A 20 -2.53 -8.69 -9.11
CA ILE A 20 -1.74 -7.49 -9.44
C ILE A 20 -1.30 -6.73 -8.18
N VAL A 21 -2.21 -6.58 -7.21
CA VAL A 21 -1.85 -5.93 -5.94
C VAL A 21 -0.82 -6.78 -5.17
N ALA A 22 -1.01 -8.09 -5.08
CA ALA A 22 -0.08 -8.97 -4.36
C ALA A 22 1.33 -8.93 -4.97
N GLU A 23 1.41 -8.96 -6.31
CA GLU A 23 2.67 -8.87 -7.04
C GLU A 23 3.40 -7.55 -6.74
N GLY A 24 2.68 -6.43 -6.81
CA GLY A 24 3.27 -5.12 -6.48
C GLY A 24 3.67 -4.98 -5.01
N VAL A 25 2.95 -5.63 -4.08
CA VAL A 25 3.40 -5.73 -2.68
C VAL A 25 4.71 -6.49 -2.57
N ALA A 26 4.85 -7.62 -3.29
CA ALA A 26 6.05 -8.46 -3.24
C ALA A 26 7.28 -7.74 -3.84
N ARG A 27 7.08 -6.94 -4.89
CA ARG A 27 8.14 -6.15 -5.56
C ARG A 27 8.43 -4.80 -4.92
N TYR A 28 7.67 -4.41 -3.88
CA TYR A 28 7.78 -3.08 -3.29
C TYR A 28 9.18 -2.81 -2.71
N ARG A 29 9.82 -1.74 -3.20
CA ARG A 29 11.09 -1.20 -2.67
C ARG A 29 10.84 0.19 -2.11
N ARG A 30 10.93 0.32 -0.78
CA ARG A 30 10.63 1.57 -0.05
C ARG A 30 11.34 2.79 -0.64
N ALA A 31 12.66 2.71 -0.83
CA ALA A 31 13.49 3.83 -1.26
C ALA A 31 13.16 4.32 -2.69
N GLU A 32 12.69 3.43 -3.56
CA GLU A 32 12.38 3.76 -4.96
C GLU A 32 10.95 4.30 -5.12
N ILE A 33 10.02 3.73 -4.35
CA ILE A 33 8.59 3.97 -4.54
C ILE A 33 8.09 5.15 -3.70
N LEU A 34 8.48 5.26 -2.43
CA LEU A 34 7.90 6.27 -1.54
C LEU A 34 8.15 7.72 -1.96
N PRO A 35 9.34 8.13 -2.45
CA PRO A 35 9.56 9.49 -2.93
C PRO A 35 8.63 9.91 -4.07
N ARG A 36 8.10 8.96 -4.85
CA ARG A 36 7.16 9.23 -5.95
C ARG A 36 5.70 9.35 -5.48
N LEU A 37 5.38 8.77 -4.32
CA LEU A 37 4.03 8.70 -3.79
C LEU A 37 3.76 9.74 -2.70
N LEU A 38 4.78 10.07 -1.92
CA LEU A 38 4.68 10.92 -0.74
C LEU A 38 5.77 12.00 -0.76
N PRO A 39 5.53 13.16 -0.12
CA PRO A 39 6.55 14.18 0.10
C PRO A 39 7.48 13.72 1.25
N VAL A 40 8.33 12.74 0.97
CA VAL A 40 9.31 12.19 1.93
C VAL A 40 10.72 12.28 1.36
N GLY A 41 11.68 12.62 2.20
CA GLY A 41 13.10 12.71 1.86
C GLY A 41 13.90 11.49 2.35
N PRO A 42 15.21 11.42 2.05
CA PRO A 42 16.09 10.35 2.52
C PRO A 42 16.04 10.12 4.03
N ASP A 43 15.95 11.19 4.83
CA ASP A 43 15.89 11.11 6.29
C ASP A 43 14.62 10.44 6.82
N ASP A 44 13.51 10.55 6.08
CA ASP A 44 12.26 9.85 6.37
C ASP A 44 12.39 8.33 6.08
N LEU A 45 13.30 7.95 5.19
CA LEU A 45 13.50 6.60 4.67
C LEU A 45 14.68 5.86 5.31
N GLY A 46 15.31 6.45 6.33
CA GLY A 46 16.39 5.84 7.09
C GLY A 46 16.05 4.49 7.75
N PRO A 47 16.90 3.99 8.66
CA PRO A 47 16.87 2.60 9.12
C PRO A 47 15.48 2.11 9.55
N ASP A 48 15.21 0.84 9.28
CA ASP A 48 13.96 0.18 9.60
C ASP A 48 13.69 0.20 11.11
N GLY A 49 12.51 0.68 11.46
CA GLY A 49 12.02 0.70 12.84
C GLY A 49 10.51 0.81 12.88
N PRO A 50 9.83 0.25 13.89
CA PRO A 50 8.37 0.22 13.92
C PRO A 50 7.76 1.62 14.07
N ALA A 51 8.40 2.54 14.81
CA ALA A 51 7.93 3.93 14.89
C ALA A 51 7.91 4.63 13.51
N ARG A 52 8.98 4.47 12.74
CA ARG A 52 9.09 5.00 11.37
C ARG A 52 8.06 4.35 10.44
N THR A 53 7.97 3.02 10.48
CA THR A 53 7.03 2.27 9.65
C THR A 53 5.57 2.66 9.96
N ARG A 54 5.22 2.88 11.24
CA ARG A 54 3.91 3.43 11.63
C ARG A 54 3.67 4.81 11.02
N ARG A 55 4.67 5.70 11.04
CA ARG A 55 4.56 7.03 10.41
C ARG A 55 4.32 6.91 8.91
N LEU A 56 5.09 6.08 8.20
CA LEU A 56 4.90 5.84 6.76
C LEU A 56 3.51 5.27 6.46
N CYS A 57 3.02 4.30 7.24
CA CYS A 57 1.66 3.78 7.12
C CYS A 57 0.60 4.88 7.24
N ARG A 58 0.76 5.82 8.19
CA ARG A 58 -0.18 6.94 8.37
C ARG A 58 -0.16 7.90 7.18
N LEU A 59 1.01 8.20 6.63
CA LEU A 59 1.15 9.06 5.44
C LEU A 59 0.50 8.40 4.21
N LEU A 60 0.78 7.11 3.98
CA LEU A 60 0.18 6.33 2.89
C LEU A 60 -1.34 6.26 3.02
N ALA A 61 -1.87 6.00 4.22
CA ALA A 61 -3.30 5.97 4.47
C ALA A 61 -3.96 7.34 4.20
N ARG A 62 -3.29 8.45 4.55
CA ARG A 62 -3.78 9.81 4.24
C ARG A 62 -3.79 10.06 2.73
N ALA A 63 -2.71 9.70 2.03
CA ALA A 63 -2.63 9.84 0.58
C ALA A 63 -3.70 9.00 -0.15
N LEU A 64 -3.93 7.76 0.28
CA LEU A 64 -5.00 6.90 -0.24
C LEU A 64 -6.39 7.51 -0.08
N ARG A 65 -6.69 8.08 1.10
CA ARG A 65 -7.97 8.77 1.31
C ARG A 65 -8.13 9.97 0.39
N GLY A 66 -7.07 10.76 0.20
CA GLY A 66 -7.06 11.87 -0.74
C GLY A 66 -7.31 11.41 -2.18
N GLU A 67 -6.59 10.40 -2.65
CA GLU A 67 -6.73 9.84 -3.99
C GLU A 67 -8.14 9.29 -4.24
N ARG A 68 -8.66 8.53 -3.27
CA ARG A 68 -10.03 8.00 -3.32
C ARG A 68 -11.09 9.12 -3.32
N GLY A 69 -10.83 10.22 -2.60
CA GLY A 69 -11.67 11.41 -2.62
C GLY A 69 -11.74 12.03 -4.00
N ARG A 70 -10.58 12.23 -4.65
CA ARG A 70 -10.50 12.75 -6.03
C ARG A 70 -11.22 11.86 -7.03
N GLY A 71 -11.01 10.55 -6.96
CA GLY A 71 -11.68 9.59 -7.85
C GLY A 71 -13.20 9.63 -7.73
N ARG A 72 -13.72 9.75 -6.50
CA ARG A 72 -15.18 9.90 -6.28
C ARG A 72 -15.75 11.22 -6.79
N ALA A 73 -14.96 12.28 -6.73
CA ALA A 73 -15.36 13.60 -7.22
C ALA A 73 -15.21 13.76 -8.75
N GLY A 74 -14.73 12.72 -9.46
CA GLY A 74 -14.38 12.84 -10.88
C GLY A 74 -13.27 13.85 -11.14
N HIS A 75 -12.43 14.14 -10.15
CA HIS A 75 -11.44 15.19 -10.25
C HIS A 75 -10.35 14.79 -11.24
N TRP A 76 -9.96 15.70 -12.13
CA TRP A 76 -9.01 15.49 -13.22
C TRP A 76 -7.63 14.96 -12.81
N SER A 77 -7.24 15.12 -11.54
CA SER A 77 -5.93 14.71 -11.01
C SER A 77 -5.98 13.35 -10.32
N TYR A 78 -7.14 12.68 -10.37
CA TYR A 78 -7.23 11.28 -9.97
C TYR A 78 -6.41 10.41 -10.93
N SER A 79 -5.59 9.52 -10.38
CA SER A 79 -4.83 8.54 -11.16
C SER A 79 -5.02 7.14 -10.58
N LEU A 80 -5.50 6.21 -11.42
CA LEU A 80 -5.65 4.80 -11.05
C LEU A 80 -4.29 4.15 -10.75
N ASP A 81 -3.26 4.45 -11.55
CA ASP A 81 -1.90 3.95 -11.34
C ASP A 81 -1.34 4.41 -10.00
N ARG A 82 -1.52 5.69 -9.68
CA ARG A 82 -1.14 6.25 -8.39
C ARG A 82 -1.92 5.60 -7.25
N HIS A 83 -3.23 5.38 -7.43
CA HIS A 83 -4.05 4.70 -6.43
C HIS A 83 -3.55 3.27 -6.17
N LEU A 84 -3.28 2.51 -7.24
CA LEU A 84 -2.77 1.15 -7.14
C LEU A 84 -1.41 1.09 -6.43
N ALA A 85 -0.48 1.96 -6.82
CA ALA A 85 0.84 2.06 -6.19
C ALA A 85 0.74 2.41 -4.69
N LEU A 86 -0.17 3.33 -4.33
CA LEU A 86 -0.44 3.67 -2.92
C LEU A 86 -1.01 2.48 -2.13
N VAL A 87 -1.88 1.66 -2.73
CA VAL A 87 -2.43 0.45 -2.09
C VAL A 87 -1.34 -0.58 -1.85
N GLN A 88 -0.51 -0.83 -2.85
CA GLN A 88 0.61 -1.79 -2.76
C GLN A 88 1.62 -1.35 -1.69
N ALA A 89 2.06 -0.09 -1.72
CA ALA A 89 2.98 0.46 -0.73
C ALA A 89 2.39 0.39 0.70
N TYR A 90 1.11 0.75 0.88
CA TYR A 90 0.45 0.68 2.19
C TYR A 90 0.40 -0.74 2.75
N ARG A 91 0.05 -1.72 1.91
CA ARG A 91 -0.02 -3.13 2.32
C ARG A 91 1.37 -3.66 2.68
N ALA A 92 2.39 -3.34 1.88
CA ALA A 92 3.77 -3.74 2.15
C ALA A 92 4.28 -3.18 3.48
N GLU A 93 4.10 -1.87 3.73
CA GLU A 93 4.54 -1.25 4.99
C GLU A 93 3.75 -1.76 6.20
N ARG A 94 2.46 -2.08 6.05
CA ARG A 94 1.66 -2.71 7.12
C ARG A 94 2.17 -4.10 7.46
N ALA A 95 2.46 -4.93 6.46
CA ALA A 95 3.03 -6.26 6.67
C ALA A 95 4.41 -6.18 7.35
N HIS A 96 5.25 -5.26 6.89
CA HIS A 96 6.56 -4.99 7.48
C HIS A 96 6.45 -4.54 8.94
N LEU A 97 5.52 -3.63 9.26
CA LEU A 97 5.27 -3.19 10.64
C LEU A 97 4.89 -4.37 11.55
N THR A 98 3.96 -5.23 11.12
CA THR A 98 3.57 -6.41 11.89
C THR A 98 4.76 -7.35 12.12
N ALA A 99 5.66 -7.50 11.15
CA ALA A 99 6.88 -8.29 11.33
C ALA A 99 7.84 -7.65 12.34
N LEU A 100 8.02 -6.33 12.31
CA LEU A 100 8.84 -5.59 13.29
C LEU A 100 8.27 -5.69 14.71
N GLU A 101 6.97 -5.47 14.88
CA GLU A 101 6.30 -5.55 16.18
C GLU A 101 6.39 -6.97 16.79
N LYS A 102 6.29 -8.02 15.96
CA LYS A 102 6.51 -9.40 16.39
C LYS A 102 7.96 -9.65 16.83
N ARG A 103 8.94 -8.99 16.21
CA ARG A 103 10.37 -9.10 16.58
C ARG A 103 10.64 -8.40 17.91
N GLU A 104 10.10 -7.19 18.10
CA GLU A 104 10.18 -6.47 19.38
C GLU A 104 9.53 -7.25 20.52
N GLY A 105 8.32 -7.78 20.30
CA GLY A 105 7.59 -8.55 21.32
C GLY A 105 8.26 -9.87 21.72
N ARG A 106 9.05 -10.50 20.83
CA ARG A 106 9.86 -11.69 21.16
C ARG A 106 11.17 -11.36 21.88
N GLY A 107 11.71 -10.14 21.67
CA GLY A 107 12.96 -9.70 22.27
C GLY A 107 12.81 -9.09 23.67
N ASN A 108 11.59 -8.84 24.14
CA ASN A 108 11.33 -8.27 25.46
C ASN A 108 10.81 -9.35 26.42
N PRO A 109 11.64 -9.95 27.30
CA PRO A 109 11.11 -10.76 28.39
C PRO A 109 10.22 -9.88 29.27
N ARG A 110 9.01 -10.35 29.58
CA ARG A 110 8.10 -9.64 30.50
C ARG A 110 8.81 -9.49 31.86
N PRO A 111 8.86 -8.30 32.47
CA PRO A 111 9.25 -8.20 33.87
C PRO A 111 8.23 -8.99 34.70
N SER A 112 8.76 -9.83 35.60
CA SER A 112 7.98 -10.58 36.60
C SER A 112 7.40 -9.66 37.65
#